data_AF-C7EX78-F1
#
_entry.id   AF-C7EX78-F1
#
_cell.length_a   1.000
_cell.length_b   1.000
_cell.length_c   1.000
_cell.angle_alpha   90.00
_cell.angle_beta   90.00
_cell.angle_gamma   90.00
#
_symmetry.space_group_name_H-M   'P 1'
#
loop_
_entity.id
_entity.type
_entity.pdbx_description
1 polymer ?
#
loop_
_entity_poly.entity_id
_entity_poly.type
_entity_poly.pdbx_seq_one_letter_code
_entity_poly.pdbx_strand_id
1 'polypeptide(L)' 'MACVMRTYNIISNGHYDPKIAFGILKGILKDHPEKLNKIKEVMDHCGEDVPSHMDDECDLAGEIMQCEVKYQKAMGMA' A
#
# COMPACT_ATOMS: atom_id res chain seq x y z
N MET A 1 4.15 10.96 2.07
CA MET A 1 3.77 9.60 2.52
C MET A 1 4.95 8.72 2.87
N ALA A 2 6.11 8.86 2.21
CA ALA A 2 7.32 8.08 2.53
C ALA A 2 7.71 8.03 4.01
N CYS A 3 7.65 9.16 4.73
CA CYS A 3 7.96 9.19 6.17
C CYS A 3 7.07 8.25 7.00
N VAL A 4 5.77 8.20 6.71
CA VAL A 4 4.81 7.30 7.38
C VAL A 4 5.13 5.86 7.01
N MET A 5 5.30 5.58 5.72
CA MET A 5 5.60 4.23 5.23
C MET A 5 6.91 3.68 5.81
N ARG A 6 7.96 4.50 5.92
CA ARG A 6 9.21 4.14 6.62
C ARG A 6 9.00 3.88 8.10
N THR A 7 8.27 4.75 8.80
CA THR A 7 8.00 4.61 10.25
C THR A 7 7.35 3.27 10.57
N TYR A 8 6.50 2.79 9.68
CA TYR A 8 5.81 1.52 9.80
C TYR A 8 6.54 0.35 9.12
N ASN A 9 7.75 0.54 8.60
CA ASN A 9 8.52 -0.43 7.81
C ASN A 9 7.80 -0.97 6.57
N ILE A 10 6.82 -0.23 6.05
CA ILE A 10 6.16 -0.51 4.77
C ILE A 10 7.15 -0.28 3.63
N ILE A 11 7.98 0.76 3.74
CA ILE A 11 9.13 0.97 2.86
C ILE A 11 10.40 0.83 3.69
N SER A 12 11.34 0.02 3.23
CA SER A 12 12.64 -0.14 3.88
C SER A 12 13.73 -0.41 2.85
N ASN A 13 14.76 0.44 2.86
CA ASN A 13 15.91 0.34 1.97
C ASN A 13 15.52 0.23 0.48
N GLY A 14 14.55 1.06 0.06
CA GLY A 14 14.06 1.07 -1.31
C GLY A 14 13.07 -0.04 -1.66
N HIS A 15 12.69 -0.90 -0.71
CA HIS A 15 11.75 -2.00 -0.93
C HIS A 15 10.39 -1.71 -0.32
N TYR A 16 9.32 -2.04 -1.05
CA TYR A 16 7.95 -2.02 -0.57
C TYR A 16 7.53 -3.39 -0.02
N ASP A 17 7.03 -3.45 1.22
CA ASP A 17 6.41 -4.63 1.81
C ASP A 17 4.87 -4.44 1.95
N PRO A 18 4.09 -4.92 0.97
CA PRO A 18 2.63 -4.84 1.01
C PRO A 18 2.01 -5.63 2.16
N LYS A 19 2.69 -6.65 2.71
CA LYS A 19 2.14 -7.47 3.81
C LYS A 19 2.12 -6.69 5.11
N ILE A 20 3.17 -5.92 5.38
CA ILE A 20 3.22 -5.03 6.56
C ILE A 20 2.11 -3.99 6.45
N ALA A 21 1.98 -3.37 5.28
CA ALA A 21 0.95 -2.38 5.04
C ALA A 21 -0.47 -2.95 5.19
N PHE A 22 -0.73 -4.16 4.67
CA PHE A 22 -2.01 -4.86 4.87
C PHE A 22 -2.27 -5.20 6.35
N GLY A 23 -1.24 -5.62 7.09
CA GLY A 23 -1.35 -5.91 8.53
C GLY A 23 -1.80 -4.70 9.35
N ILE A 24 -1.30 -3.52 9.01
CA ILE A 24 -1.68 -2.25 9.66
C ILE A 24 -3.13 -1.89 9.32
N LEU A 25 -3.49 -1.93 8.04
CA LEU A 25 -4.86 -1.64 7.59
C LEU A 25 -5.87 -2.63 8.17
N LYS A 26 -5.48 -3.89 8.37
CA LYS A 26 -6.29 -4.89 9.07
C LYS A 26 -6.57 -4.54 10.51
N GLY A 27 -5.59 -3.97 11.23
CA GLY A 27 -5.81 -3.46 12.59
C GLY A 27 -6.78 -2.28 12.63
N ILE A 28 -6.67 -1.37 11.67
CA ILE A 28 -7.50 -0.16 11.57
C ILE A 28 -8.93 -0.48 11.15
N LEU A 29 -9.11 -1.39 10.18
CA LEU A 29 -10.39 -1.73 9.55
C LEU A 29 -11.03 -3.00 10.10
N LYS A 30 -10.64 -3.44 11.30
CA LYS A 30 -11.18 -4.65 11.95
C LYS A 30 -12.72 -4.67 12.04
N ASP A 31 -13.34 -3.50 12.12
CA ASP A 31 -14.79 -3.32 12.23
C ASP A 31 -15.48 -3.15 10.85
N HIS A 32 -14.72 -3.21 9.75
CA HIS A 32 -15.18 -3.06 8.36
C HIS A 32 -14.63 -4.18 7.44
N PRO A 33 -15.02 -5.44 7.67
CA PRO A 33 -14.47 -6.60 6.96
C PRO A 33 -14.70 -6.56 5.44
N GLU A 34 -15.79 -5.92 4.99
CA GLU A 34 -16.10 -5.73 3.57
C GLU A 34 -15.08 -4.82 2.86
N LYS A 35 -14.54 -3.82 3.59
CA LYS A 35 -13.48 -2.94 3.07
C LYS A 35 -12.13 -3.62 3.09
N LEU A 36 -11.90 -4.49 4.07
CA LEU A 36 -10.66 -5.24 4.22
C LEU A 36 -10.35 -6.11 3.00
N ASN A 37 -11.34 -6.86 2.50
CA ASN A 37 -11.15 -7.75 1.35
C ASN A 37 -10.75 -6.97 0.08
N LYS A 38 -11.45 -5.87 -0.19
CA LYS A 38 -11.16 -5.01 -1.33
C LYS A 38 -9.78 -4.34 -1.21
N ILE A 39 -9.41 -3.87 -0.02
CA ILE A 39 -8.07 -3.31 0.22
C ILE A 39 -6.99 -4.36 0.03
N LYS A 40 -7.21 -5.60 0.46
CA LYS A 40 -6.27 -6.69 0.19
C LYS A 40 -5.99 -6.83 -1.30
N GLU A 41 -7.05 -6.82 -2.11
CA GLU A 41 -6.95 -6.89 -3.58
C GLU A 41 -6.18 -5.70 -4.16
N VAL A 42 -6.40 -4.47 -3.69
CA VAL A 42 -5.57 -3.30 -4.05
C VAL A 42 -4.09 -3.58 -3.78
N MET A 43 -3.77 -4.05 -2.58
CA MET A 43 -2.40 -4.17 -2.12
C MET A 43 -1.64 -5.30 -2.80
N ASP A 44 -2.32 -6.41 -3.09
CA ASP A 44 -1.77 -7.51 -3.86
C ASP A 44 -1.41 -7.01 -5.27
N HIS A 45 -2.32 -6.28 -5.94
CA HIS A 45 -2.02 -5.67 -7.25
C HIS A 45 -0.90 -4.63 -7.20
N CYS A 46 -0.90 -3.75 -6.19
CA CYS A 46 0.16 -2.75 -6.05
C CYS A 46 1.50 -3.36 -5.66
N GLY A 47 1.52 -4.50 -4.95
CA GLY A 47 2.74 -5.26 -4.69
C GLY A 47 3.36 -5.86 -5.94
N GLU A 48 2.56 -6.11 -6.98
CA GLU A 48 3.01 -6.60 -8.29
C GLU A 48 3.39 -5.44 -9.24
N ASP A 49 2.63 -4.34 -9.23
CA ASP A 49 2.80 -3.20 -10.15
C ASP A 49 3.92 -2.24 -9.73
N VAL A 50 4.11 -2.03 -8.42
CA VAL A 50 5.14 -1.11 -7.90
C VAL A 50 6.52 -1.75 -8.07
N PRO A 51 7.55 -0.98 -8.47
CA PRO A 51 8.91 -1.50 -8.54
C PRO A 51 9.36 -2.19 -7.25
N SER A 52 9.91 -3.40 -7.39
CA SER A 52 10.41 -4.17 -6.23
C SER A 52 11.56 -3.49 -5.49
N HIS A 53 12.28 -2.57 -6.13
CA HIS A 53 13.32 -1.74 -5.53
C HIS A 53 13.40 -0.37 -6.23
N MET A 54 13.50 0.70 -5.46
CA MET A 54 13.83 2.06 -5.93
C MET A 54 14.72 2.77 -4.91
N ASP A 55 15.79 3.41 -5.39
CA ASP A 55 16.74 4.11 -4.52
C ASP A 55 16.14 5.36 -3.84
N ASP A 56 15.22 6.04 -4.53
CA ASP A 56 14.46 7.16 -3.95
C ASP A 56 13.15 6.65 -3.34
N GLU A 57 13.13 6.52 -2.02
CA GLU A 57 11.95 6.07 -1.27
C GLU A 57 10.82 7.11 -1.25
N CYS A 58 11.07 8.38 -1.58
CA CYS A 58 10.01 9.37 -1.77
C CYS A 58 9.24 9.10 -3.07
N ASP A 59 9.96 8.79 -4.15
CA ASP A 59 9.36 8.43 -5.43
C ASP A 59 8.66 7.07 -5.33
N LEU A 60 9.27 6.09 -4.66
CA LEU A 60 8.63 4.80 -4.37
C LEU A 60 7.30 4.97 -3.63
N ALA A 61 7.26 5.83 -2.61
CA ALA A 61 6.02 6.14 -1.91
C ALA A 61 5.00 6.83 -2.82
N GLY A 62 5.45 7.62 -3.80
CA GLY A 62 4.62 8.21 -4.84
C GLY A 62 3.95 7.15 -5.71
N GLU A 63 4.74 6.19 -6.22
CA GLU A 63 4.25 5.07 -7.04
C GLU A 63 3.24 4.20 -6.28
N ILE A 64 3.52 3.86 -5.02
CA ILE A 64 2.59 3.11 -4.16
C ILE A 64 1.26 3.86 -4.03
N MET A 65 1.30 5.16 -3.71
CA MET A 65 0.08 5.97 -3.55
C MET A 65 -0.70 6.10 -4.85
N GLN A 66 -0.02 6.29 -5.98
CA GLN A 66 -0.68 6.36 -7.29
C GLN A 66 -1.38 5.04 -7.63
N CYS A 67 -0.72 3.91 -7.36
CA CYS A 67 -1.30 2.59 -7.54
C CYS A 67 -2.54 2.39 -6.64
N GLU A 68 -2.42 2.70 -5.35
CA GLU A 68 -3.54 2.56 -4.41
C GLU A 68 -4.74 3.40 -4.85
N VAL A 69 -4.54 4.66 -5.24
CA VAL A 69 -5.63 5.54 -5.71
C VAL A 69 -6.26 5.01 -7.00
N LYS A 70 -5.46 4.52 -7.94
CA LYS A 70 -5.95 3.94 -9.21
C LYS A 70 -6.90 2.76 -8.94
N TYR A 71 -6.49 1.81 -8.11
CA TYR A 71 -7.31 0.63 -7.82
C TYR A 71 -8.47 0.91 -6.86
N GLN A 72 -8.31 1.83 -5.90
CA GLN A 72 -9.43 2.28 -5.06
C GLN A 72 -10.55 2.92 -5.90
N LYS A 73 -10.20 3.75 -6.88
CA LYS A 73 -11.18 4.31 -7.84
C LYS A 73 -11.85 3.22 -8.67
N ALA A 74 -11.06 2.26 -9.18
CA ALA A 74 -11.60 1.14 -9.97
C ALA A 74 -12.61 0.28 -9.19
N MET A 75 -12.44 0.18 -7.86
CA MET A 75 -13.33 -0.58 -6.98
C MET A 75 -14.44 0.24 -6.31
N GLY A 76 -14.59 1.52 -6.68
CA GLY A 76 -15.60 2.43 -6.16
C GLY A 76 -15.43 2.78 -4.68
N MET A 77 -14.17 2.83 -4.21
CA MET A 77 -13.82 3.10 -2.81
C MET A 77 -13.37 4.55 -2.57
N ALA A 78 -13.03 5.29 -3.64
CA ALA A 78 -12.54 6.67 -3.63
C ALA A 78 -13.23 7.52 -4.70
#